data_AF-K1Y9F9-F1
#
_entry.id   AF-K1Y9F9-F1
#
_cell.length_a   1.000
_cell.length_b   1.000
_cell.length_c   1.000
_cell.angle_alpha   90.00
_cell.angle_beta   90.00
_cell.angle_gamma   90.00
#
_symmetry.space_group_name_H-M   'P 1'
#
loop_
_entity.id
_entity.type
_entity.pdbx_description
1 polymer ?
#
loop_
_entity_poly.entity_id
_entity_poly.type
_entity_poly.pdbx_seq_one_letter_code
_entity_poly.pdbx_strand_id
1 'polypeptide(L)'
;MYREFEKNFIDTGLVAVHYRPLIAAALLQDTDFLAGHLELATDLGRDMIRLYHSMDNRLRFTCEVEAPAPAAVEQIRDAEVFKDLRGVACPMNFVKTKVELARIPVGGFLRILLDDGEPADNVPRSVKTEGHEIVSQERLGGHWQVVIEKKV
;
A
#
# COMPACT_ATOMS: atom_id res chain seq x y z
N MET A 1 15.76 21.17 -3.56
CA MET A 1 15.16 19.84 -3.32
C MET A 1 15.09 19.49 -1.84
N TYR A 2 16.19 19.59 -1.08
CA TYR A 2 16.21 19.21 0.34
C TYR A 2 15.61 20.27 1.30
N ARG A 3 15.68 21.58 0.98
CA ARG A 3 14.99 22.62 1.77
C ARG A 3 13.48 22.52 1.64
N GLU A 4 13.01 22.13 0.47
CA GLU A 4 11.60 21.89 0.19
C GLU A 4 11.08 20.66 0.92
N PHE A 5 11.95 19.68 1.20
CA PHE A 5 11.59 18.53 2.02
C PHE A 5 11.28 18.96 3.46
N GLU A 6 12.17 19.73 4.10
CA GLU A 6 11.93 20.28 5.44
C GLU A 6 10.61 21.06 5.50
N LYS A 7 10.42 22.01 4.58
CA LYS A 7 9.24 22.88 4.57
C LYS A 7 7.93 22.13 4.36
N ASN A 8 7.90 21.13 3.47
CA ASN A 8 6.64 20.49 3.07
C ASN A 8 6.32 19.23 3.88
N PHE A 9 7.30 18.62 4.55
CA PHE A 9 7.12 17.37 5.27
C PHE A 9 7.39 17.50 6.77
N ILE A 10 8.47 18.16 7.17
CA ILE A 10 8.81 18.29 8.58
C ILE A 10 8.01 19.43 9.22
N ASP A 11 7.98 20.60 8.59
CA ASP A 11 7.30 21.79 9.14
C ASP A 11 5.76 21.64 9.13
N THR A 12 5.24 20.79 8.24
CA THR A 12 3.81 20.44 8.16
C THR A 12 3.41 19.33 9.14
N GLY A 13 4.38 18.73 9.85
CA GLY A 13 4.14 17.64 10.80
C GLY A 13 3.92 16.26 10.16
N LEU A 14 4.07 16.12 8.84
CA LEU A 14 3.93 14.84 8.12
C LEU A 14 5.11 13.89 8.35
N VAL A 15 6.28 14.45 8.71
CA VAL A 15 7.51 13.72 9.04
C VAL A 15 8.04 14.27 10.36
N ALA A 16 8.45 13.37 11.25
CA ALA A 16 8.89 13.75 12.57
C ALA A 16 10.15 14.63 12.55
N VAL A 17 10.20 15.61 13.47
CA VAL A 17 11.24 16.65 13.51
C VAL A 17 12.64 16.11 13.80
N HIS A 18 12.76 14.92 14.39
CA HIS A 18 14.06 14.31 14.73
C HIS A 18 14.87 13.89 13.50
N TYR A 19 14.27 13.87 12.31
CA TYR A 19 14.99 13.63 11.06
C TYR A 19 15.72 14.87 10.51
N ARG A 20 15.48 16.08 11.04
CA ARG A 20 16.15 17.31 10.56
C ARG A 20 17.68 17.21 10.50
N PRO A 21 18.39 16.72 11.52
CA PRO A 21 19.85 16.61 11.47
C PRO A 21 20.34 15.73 10.31
N LEU A 22 19.59 14.68 9.98
CA LEU A 22 19.90 13.80 8.86
C LEU A 22 19.73 14.51 7.52
N ILE A 23 18.67 15.31 7.34
CA ILE A 23 18.45 16.11 6.13
C ILE A 23 19.54 17.19 5.99
N ALA A 24 19.92 17.83 7.10
CA ALA A 24 21.00 18.81 7.14
C ALA A 24 22.36 18.18 6.77
N ALA A 25 22.66 16.98 7.29
CA ALA A 25 23.87 16.24 6.94
C ALA A 25 23.90 15.85 5.45
N ALA A 26 22.77 15.42 4.89
CA ALA A 26 22.65 15.14 3.46
C ALA A 26 22.86 16.40 2.60
N LEU A 27 22.38 17.55 3.05
CA LEU A 27 22.58 18.85 2.41
C LEU A 27 24.05 19.28 2.37
N LEU A 28 24.77 19.03 3.46
CA LEU A 28 26.19 19.37 3.60
C LEU A 28 27.13 18.30 3.02
N GLN A 29 26.58 17.19 2.54
CA GLN A 29 27.32 16.00 2.10
C GLN A 29 28.25 15.45 3.20
N ASP A 30 27.81 15.52 4.46
CA ASP A 30 28.55 15.00 5.61
C ASP A 30 28.43 13.47 5.65
N THR A 31 29.35 12.80 4.96
CA THR A 31 29.34 11.34 4.82
C THR A 31 29.64 10.62 6.13
N ASP A 32 30.43 11.22 7.02
CA ASP A 32 30.79 10.62 8.31
C ASP A 32 29.58 10.58 9.23
N PHE A 33 28.82 11.67 9.29
CA PHE A 33 27.56 11.70 10.02
C PHE A 33 26.55 10.71 9.44
N LEU A 34 26.39 10.68 8.12
CA LEU A 34 25.44 9.78 7.46
C LEU A 34 25.79 8.31 7.70
N ALA A 35 27.08 7.95 7.63
CA ALA A 35 27.56 6.61 7.93
C ALA A 35 27.27 6.21 9.39
N GLY A 36 27.39 7.14 10.33
CA GLY A 36 27.06 6.93 11.74
C GLY A 36 25.56 6.82 12.05
N HIS A 37 24.68 7.24 11.13
CA HIS A 37 23.22 7.35 11.35
C HIS A 37 22.39 6.57 10.31
N LEU A 38 22.90 5.42 9.86
CA LEU A 38 22.24 4.54 8.90
C LEU A 38 20.85 4.06 9.37
N GLU A 39 20.69 3.77 10.67
CA GLU A 39 19.39 3.38 11.24
C GLU A 39 18.38 4.50 11.11
N LEU A 40 18.76 5.73 11.45
CA LEU A 40 17.91 6.92 11.34
C LEU A 40 17.50 7.18 9.88
N ALA A 41 18.41 6.97 8.93
CA ALA A 41 18.10 7.08 7.50
C ALA A 41 17.15 5.98 7.02
N THR A 42 17.30 4.77 7.53
CA THR A 42 16.41 3.65 7.23
C THR A 42 15.01 3.89 7.78
N ASP A 43 14.91 4.40 9.00
CA ASP A 43 13.64 4.74 9.64
C ASP A 43 12.92 5.87 8.91
N LEU A 44 13.65 6.92 8.49
CA LEU A 44 13.09 7.97 7.63
C LEU A 44 12.52 7.37 6.34
N GLY A 45 13.25 6.46 5.69
CA GLY A 45 12.78 5.77 4.49
C GLY A 45 11.50 4.98 4.73
N ARG A 46 11.41 4.26 5.86
CA ARG A 46 10.22 3.50 6.25
C ARG A 46 9.03 4.41 6.50
N ASP A 47 9.22 5.52 7.19
CA ASP A 47 8.16 6.49 7.47
C ASP A 47 7.69 7.19 6.20
N MET A 48 8.58 7.44 5.25
CA MET A 48 8.21 7.99 3.94
C MET A 48 7.41 7.02 3.09
N ILE A 49 7.76 5.73 3.11
CA ILE A 49 6.97 4.68 2.47
C ILE A 49 5.58 4.59 3.10
N ARG A 50 5.48 4.64 4.43
CA ARG A 50 4.19 4.65 5.14
C ARG A 50 3.35 5.86 4.77
N LEU A 51 3.94 7.05 4.78
CA LEU A 51 3.24 8.28 4.43
C LEU A 51 2.74 8.22 2.98
N TYR A 52 3.57 7.76 2.04
CA TYR A 52 3.17 7.56 0.65
C TYR A 52 1.98 6.58 0.53
N HIS A 53 1.99 5.48 1.29
CA HIS A 53 0.87 4.52 1.28
C HIS A 53 -0.40 5.06 1.95
N SER A 54 -0.32 6.08 2.81
CA SER A 54 -1.48 6.79 3.38
C SER A 54 -2.10 7.83 2.44
N MET A 55 -1.52 8.03 1.27
CA MET A 55 -1.98 9.02 0.30
C MET A 55 -3.24 8.53 -0.43
N ASP A 56 -4.32 9.31 -0.38
CA ASP A 56 -5.57 8.96 -1.06
C ASP A 56 -5.53 9.23 -2.58
N ASN A 57 -6.59 8.84 -3.29
CA ASN A 57 -6.73 9.07 -4.74
C ASN A 57 -6.85 10.57 -5.11
N ARG A 58 -6.87 11.47 -4.13
CA ARG A 58 -6.84 12.93 -4.29
C ARG A 58 -5.49 13.53 -3.90
N LEU A 59 -4.46 12.69 -3.71
CA LEU A 59 -3.10 13.06 -3.33
C LEU A 59 -3.00 13.76 -1.98
N ARG A 60 -3.90 13.42 -1.05
CA ARG A 60 -3.89 13.94 0.33
C ARG A 60 -3.31 12.90 1.27
N PHE A 61 -2.42 13.33 2.15
CA PHE A 61 -1.96 12.50 3.24
C PHE A 61 -3.06 12.43 4.30
N THR A 62 -3.52 11.22 4.58
CA THR A 62 -4.52 10.99 5.64
C THR A 62 -3.81 10.98 6.99
N CYS A 63 -3.41 12.16 7.44
CA CYS A 63 -2.96 12.40 8.80
C CYS A 63 -3.88 13.45 9.43
N GLU A 64 -5.10 13.03 9.77
CA GLU A 64 -5.93 13.71 10.77
C GLU A 64 -6.98 12.72 11.31
N VAL A 65 -7.18 12.81 12.62
CA VAL A 65 -8.13 12.05 13.44
C VAL A 65 -9.55 12.38 12.96
N GLU A 66 -10.20 11.44 12.28
CA GLU A 66 -11.64 11.55 12.01
C GLU A 66 -12.34 10.30 12.59
N ALA A 67 -13.15 10.56 13.61
CA ALA A 67 -14.07 9.62 14.23
C ALA A 67 -15.00 8.98 13.16
N PRO A 68 -15.47 7.74 13.37
CA PRO A 68 -15.87 6.86 12.30
C PRO A 68 -17.18 7.31 11.65
N ALA A 69 -17.19 7.45 10.32
CA ALA A 69 -18.42 7.43 9.54
C ALA A 69 -18.74 5.97 9.16
N PRO A 70 -19.99 5.51 9.37
CA PRO A 70 -20.32 4.09 9.45
C PRO A 70 -20.63 3.45 8.09
N ALA A 71 -20.57 2.12 8.09
CA ALA A 71 -20.86 1.13 7.04
C ALA A 71 -19.63 0.73 6.20
N ALA A 72 -19.17 -0.51 6.19
CA ALA A 72 -19.78 -1.77 6.60
C ALA A 72 -18.73 -2.68 7.24
N VAL A 73 -19.24 -3.64 8.01
CA VAL A 73 -18.52 -4.52 8.91
C VAL A 73 -17.58 -5.45 8.13
N GLU A 74 -16.31 -5.10 7.97
CA GLU A 74 -15.28 -6.09 7.64
C GLU A 74 -14.79 -6.73 8.94
N GLN A 75 -15.30 -7.93 9.22
CA GLN A 75 -14.64 -8.86 10.13
C GLN A 75 -13.27 -9.18 9.52
N ILE A 76 -12.24 -8.51 10.04
CA ILE A 76 -10.85 -8.80 9.73
C ILE A 76 -10.59 -10.24 10.21
N ARG A 77 -10.47 -11.17 9.26
CA ARG A 77 -9.84 -12.47 9.50
C ARG A 77 -8.35 -12.17 9.67
N ASP A 78 -7.74 -12.58 10.78
CA ASP A 78 -6.40 -12.18 11.26
C ASP A 78 -5.20 -12.40 10.30
N ALA A 79 -5.41 -12.77 9.03
CA ALA A 79 -4.37 -12.99 8.03
C ALA A 79 -4.80 -12.63 6.59
N GLU A 80 -5.52 -11.52 6.40
CA GLU A 80 -5.88 -11.02 5.07
C GLU A 80 -4.81 -10.05 4.53
N VAL A 81 -4.18 -10.39 3.41
CA VAL A 81 -3.26 -9.51 2.68
C VAL A 81 -4.07 -8.65 1.71
N PHE A 82 -3.77 -7.35 1.63
CA PHE A 82 -4.46 -6.43 0.75
C PHE A 82 -3.56 -5.89 -0.38
N LYS A 83 -4.11 -5.78 -1.59
CA LYS A 83 -3.42 -5.15 -2.73
C LYS A 83 -4.35 -4.34 -3.63
N ASP A 84 -4.01 -3.07 -3.85
CA ASP A 84 -4.65 -2.28 -4.88
C ASP A 84 -4.00 -2.54 -6.25
N LEU A 85 -4.79 -3.02 -7.22
CA LEU A 85 -4.39 -3.31 -8.59
C LEU A 85 -5.18 -2.48 -9.62
N ARG A 86 -5.87 -1.42 -9.17
CA ARG A 86 -6.47 -0.42 -10.07
C ARG A 86 -5.40 0.30 -10.87
N GLY A 87 -5.71 0.65 -12.11
CA GLY A 87 -4.77 1.19 -13.10
C GLY A 87 -3.73 0.19 -13.62
N VAL A 88 -3.74 -1.07 -13.16
CA VAL A 88 -2.81 -2.09 -13.65
C VAL A 88 -3.41 -2.78 -14.88
N ALA A 89 -2.86 -2.48 -16.04
CA ALA A 89 -3.28 -3.08 -17.30
C ALA A 89 -3.08 -4.60 -17.34
N CYS A 90 -3.90 -5.29 -18.12
CA CYS A 90 -3.69 -6.69 -18.49
C CYS A 90 -2.36 -6.85 -19.27
N PRO A 91 -1.63 -7.98 -19.12
CA PRO A 91 -1.90 -9.10 -18.21
C PRO A 91 -1.34 -8.88 -16.79
N MET A 92 -0.80 -7.70 -16.50
CA MET A 92 -0.02 -7.45 -15.28
C MET A 92 -0.85 -7.50 -14.00
N ASN A 93 -2.16 -7.21 -14.07
CA ASN A 93 -3.06 -7.35 -12.93
C ASN A 93 -3.08 -8.79 -12.39
N PHE A 94 -3.20 -9.78 -13.27
CA PHE A 94 -3.19 -11.18 -12.92
C PHE A 94 -1.80 -11.64 -12.47
N VAL A 95 -0.74 -11.23 -13.18
CA VAL A 95 0.65 -11.55 -12.79
C VAL A 95 0.95 -11.07 -11.36
N LYS A 96 0.55 -9.84 -11.02
CA LYS A 96 0.74 -9.30 -9.66
C LYS A 96 -0.13 -10.03 -8.64
N THR A 97 -1.37 -10.35 -8.97
CA THR A 97 -2.26 -11.16 -8.11
C THR A 97 -1.60 -12.49 -7.76
N LYS A 98 -1.02 -13.18 -8.74
CA LYS A 98 -0.31 -14.46 -8.56
C LYS A 98 0.93 -14.33 -7.66
N VAL A 99 1.72 -13.27 -7.85
CA VAL A 99 2.90 -13.01 -7.02
C VAL A 99 2.52 -12.80 -5.55
N GLU A 100 1.43 -12.09 -5.27
CA GLU A 100 0.96 -11.92 -3.89
C GLU A 100 0.40 -13.23 -3.32
N LEU A 101 -0.40 -13.98 -4.08
CA LEU A 101 -0.86 -15.31 -3.68
C LEU A 101 0.29 -16.28 -3.38
N ALA A 102 1.40 -16.21 -4.11
CA ALA A 102 2.57 -17.07 -3.87
C ALA A 102 3.20 -16.84 -2.48
N ARG A 103 3.04 -15.65 -1.89
CA ARG A 103 3.57 -15.28 -0.57
C ARG A 103 2.64 -15.64 0.58
N ILE A 104 1.37 -15.93 0.28
CA ILE A 104 0.34 -16.25 1.26
C ILE A 104 0.37 -17.76 1.54
N PRO A 105 0.24 -18.20 2.81
CA PRO A 105 0.10 -19.62 3.14
C PRO A 105 -1.26 -20.16 2.65
N VAL A 106 -1.35 -21.46 2.36
CA VAL A 106 -2.62 -22.10 1.99
C VAL A 106 -3.65 -21.90 3.12
N GLY A 107 -4.89 -21.56 2.75
CA GLY A 107 -5.95 -21.12 3.65
C GLY A 107 -5.91 -19.62 4.00
N GLY A 108 -4.87 -18.90 3.57
CA GLY A 108 -4.79 -17.44 3.70
C GLY A 108 -5.61 -16.71 2.64
N PHE A 109 -5.89 -15.43 2.90
CA PHE A 109 -6.77 -14.60 2.07
C PHE A 109 -6.02 -13.44 1.42
N LEU A 110 -6.29 -13.19 0.15
CA LEU A 110 -5.85 -12.02 -0.60
C LEU A 110 -7.06 -11.18 -1.01
N ARG A 111 -7.10 -9.93 -0.58
CA ARG A 111 -8.06 -8.93 -1.03
C ARG A 111 -7.43 -8.03 -2.07
N ILE A 112 -8.04 -7.92 -3.23
CA ILE A 112 -7.59 -7.04 -4.31
C ILE A 112 -8.64 -6.03 -4.72
N LEU A 113 -8.18 -4.84 -5.13
CA LEU A 113 -9.01 -3.89 -5.87
C LEU A 113 -8.68 -3.93 -7.35
N LEU A 114 -9.71 -3.94 -8.21
CA LEU A 114 -9.60 -4.01 -9.66
C LEU A 114 -10.46 -2.92 -10.29
N ASP A 115 -10.02 -2.40 -11.43
CA ASP A 115 -10.86 -1.49 -12.22
C ASP A 115 -12.12 -2.19 -12.73
N ASP A 116 -13.16 -1.41 -12.99
CA ASP A 116 -14.36 -1.91 -13.66
C ASP A 116 -14.04 -2.41 -15.09
N GLY A 117 -14.86 -3.33 -15.58
CA GLY A 117 -14.68 -3.97 -16.88
C GLY A 117 -13.73 -5.17 -16.85
N GLU A 118 -12.86 -5.28 -17.86
CA GLU A 118 -12.10 -6.50 -18.15
C GLU A 118 -11.30 -7.07 -16.96
N PRO A 119 -10.60 -6.25 -16.13
CA PRO A 119 -9.87 -6.76 -14.97
C PRO A 119 -10.75 -7.50 -13.96
N ALA A 120 -11.95 -6.97 -13.66
CA ALA A 120 -12.89 -7.54 -12.69
C ALA A 120 -13.46 -8.89 -13.15
N ASP A 121 -13.47 -9.16 -14.46
CA ASP A 121 -13.91 -10.45 -15.01
C ASP A 121 -12.75 -11.44 -15.18
N ASN A 122 -11.63 -10.96 -15.71
CA ASN A 122 -10.53 -11.82 -16.11
C ASN A 122 -9.72 -12.33 -14.91
N VAL A 123 -9.44 -11.48 -13.93
CA VAL A 123 -8.63 -11.88 -12.78
C VAL A 123 -9.33 -12.98 -11.95
N PRO A 124 -10.62 -12.85 -11.56
CA PRO A 124 -11.30 -13.91 -10.82
C PRO A 124 -11.39 -15.22 -11.61
N ARG A 125 -11.58 -15.14 -12.94
CA ARG A 125 -11.62 -16.32 -13.81
C ARG A 125 -10.27 -17.03 -13.81
N SER A 126 -9.17 -16.30 -14.04
CA SER A 126 -7.82 -16.87 -14.07
C SER A 126 -7.40 -17.44 -12.71
N VAL A 127 -7.76 -16.78 -11.61
CA VAL A 127 -7.52 -17.26 -10.24
C VAL A 127 -8.25 -18.59 -9.97
N LYS A 128 -9.52 -18.72 -10.40
CA LYS A 128 -10.24 -20.00 -10.33
C LYS A 128 -9.59 -21.09 -11.17
N THR A 129 -9.09 -20.75 -12.37
CA THR A 129 -8.37 -21.69 -13.24
C THR A 129 -7.06 -22.17 -12.61
N GLU A 130 -6.38 -21.35 -11.80
CA GLU A 130 -5.20 -21.78 -11.03
C GLU A 130 -5.54 -22.60 -9.78
N GLY A 131 -6.82 -22.84 -9.49
CA GLY A 131 -7.27 -23.70 -8.39
C GLY A 131 -7.52 -22.98 -7.08
N HIS A 132 -7.51 -21.64 -7.06
CA HIS A 132 -7.88 -20.84 -5.90
C HIS A 132 -9.39 -20.54 -5.86
N GLU A 133 -9.89 -20.12 -4.69
CA GLU A 133 -11.31 -19.85 -4.50
C GLU A 133 -11.58 -18.35 -4.43
N ILE A 134 -12.67 -17.88 -5.06
CA ILE A 134 -13.16 -16.50 -4.90
C ILE A 134 -14.21 -16.51 -3.80
N VAL A 135 -13.87 -15.89 -2.67
CA VAL A 135 -14.71 -15.82 -1.47
C VAL A 135 -15.77 -14.74 -1.62
N SER A 136 -15.38 -13.57 -2.14
CA SER A 136 -16.31 -12.48 -2.44
C SER A 136 -15.84 -11.66 -3.63
N GLN A 137 -16.81 -11.04 -4.30
CA GLN A 137 -16.58 -10.10 -5.38
C GLN A 137 -17.67 -9.02 -5.30
N GLU A 138 -17.28 -7.82 -4.89
CA GLU A 138 -18.19 -6.73 -4.57
C GLU A 138 -17.84 -5.48 -5.37
N ARG A 139 -18.87 -4.81 -5.88
CA ARG A 139 -18.69 -3.54 -6.60
C ARG A 139 -18.72 -2.40 -5.59
N LEU A 140 -17.62 -1.63 -5.54
CA LEU A 140 -17.48 -0.45 -4.69
C LEU A 140 -17.37 0.79 -5.58
N GLY A 141 -18.53 1.34 -5.96
CA GLY A 141 -18.61 2.48 -6.86
C GLY A 141 -18.07 2.18 -8.26
N GLY A 142 -16.92 2.77 -8.60
CA GLY A 142 -16.26 2.66 -9.91
C GLY A 142 -15.20 1.56 -10.03
N HIS A 143 -15.08 0.69 -9.03
CA HIS A 143 -14.12 -0.41 -9.01
C HIS A 143 -14.69 -1.63 -8.29
N TRP A 144 -13.92 -2.72 -8.31
CA TRP A 144 -14.29 -3.99 -7.70
C TRP A 144 -13.33 -4.34 -6.57
N GLN A 145 -13.87 -4.92 -5.50
CA GLN A 145 -13.14 -5.62 -4.48
C GLN A 145 -13.34 -7.12 -4.69
N VAL A 146 -12.25 -7.87 -4.71
CA VAL A 146 -12.29 -9.34 -4.83
C VAL A 146 -11.48 -9.94 -3.68
N VAL A 147 -12.08 -10.85 -2.92
CA VAL A 147 -11.41 -11.62 -1.88
C VAL A 147 -11.19 -13.03 -2.40
N ILE A 148 -9.93 -13.48 -2.31
CA ILE A 148 -9.45 -14.75 -2.83
C ILE A 148 -8.91 -15.56 -1.66
N GLU A 149 -9.27 -16.84 -1.56
CA GLU A 149 -8.63 -17.78 -0.66
C GLU A 149 -7.64 -18.65 -1.43
N LYS A 150 -6.39 -18.72 -0.94
CA LYS A 150 -5.38 -19.59 -1.52
C LYS A 150 -5.64 -21.04 -1.13
N LYS A 151 -5.98 -21.89 -2.09
CA LYS A 151 -6.19 -23.33 -1.88
C LYS A 151 -5.01 -24.24 -2.26
N VAL A 152 -4.07 -23.74 -3.07
CA VAL A 152 -2.92 -24.49 -3.61
C VAL A 152 -1.63 -23.70 -3.52
#